data_AF-A0A1V4VNZ7-F1
#
_entry.id   AF-A0A1V4VNZ7-F1
#
_cell.length_a   1.000
_cell.length_b   1.000
_cell.length_c   1.000
_cell.angle_alpha   90.00
_cell.angle_beta   90.00
_cell.angle_gamma   90.00
#
_symmetry.space_group_name_H-M   'P 1'
#
loop_
_entity.id
_entity.type
_entity.pdbx_description
1 polymer ?
#
loop_
_entity_poly.entity_id
_entity_poly.type
_entity_poly.pdbx_seq_one_letter_code
_entity_poly.pdbx_strand_id
1 'polypeptide(L)'
;MKKGGLKILGLALLIIFASVCMVACSTAPKTETQNTAGTYNRTEIITSSTEAKQLLIDGNKRFTENKLLNDDISDTRLKGLSTNGQHPFAVIVSCSDSRVPPEVIFDQGLGDIFVIRDAGNVIDPVVLGSVEYGAEHLHAPLIAVLGHEGCGAVKATVDGGETPGSIGAIVEKIKPSMEKAKSTGATSTALYEKTADENIKAAIAAIEKSHIIKELLDEKKVKIIGAKYHLETGEVVFSE
;
A
#
# COMPACT_ATOMS: atom_id res chain seq x y z
N MET A 1 -12.82 -54.63 -33.04
CA MET A 1 -14.00 -54.66 -33.95
C MET A 1 -15.29 -54.69 -33.13
N LYS A 2 -15.98 -53.57 -32.97
CA LYS A 2 -17.39 -53.55 -32.57
C LYS A 2 -18.12 -52.46 -33.35
N LYS A 3 -19.21 -52.89 -33.96
CA LYS A 3 -20.04 -52.26 -35.00
C LYS A 3 -20.88 -51.11 -34.44
N GLY A 4 -21.19 -50.17 -35.32
CA GLY A 4 -22.13 -49.07 -35.09
C GLY A 4 -23.57 -49.50 -34.85
N GLY A 5 -24.36 -48.54 -34.38
CA GLY A 5 -25.80 -48.65 -34.20
C GLY A 5 -26.43 -47.26 -34.27
N LEU A 6 -26.95 -46.94 -35.45
CA LEU A 6 -27.80 -45.80 -35.76
C LEU A 6 -29.14 -45.97 -35.02
N LYS A 7 -29.65 -44.91 -34.37
CA LYS A 7 -31.06 -44.83 -33.99
C LYS A 7 -31.66 -43.49 -34.43
N ILE A 8 -32.80 -43.65 -35.11
CA ILE A 8 -33.61 -42.66 -35.81
C ILE A 8 -34.75 -42.20 -34.89
N LEU A 9 -35.06 -40.90 -34.99
CA LEU A 9 -36.32 -40.17 -34.73
C LEU A 9 -37.29 -40.63 -33.64
N GLY A 10 -37.59 -39.71 -32.73
CA GLY A 10 -38.84 -39.63 -31.97
C GLY A 10 -39.23 -38.16 -31.81
N LEU A 11 -40.07 -37.67 -32.73
CA LEU A 11 -40.67 -36.35 -32.71
C LEU A 11 -41.80 -36.34 -31.66
N ALA A 12 -41.64 -35.60 -30.57
CA ALA A 12 -42.71 -35.32 -29.60
C ALA A 12 -42.97 -33.81 -29.59
N LEU A 13 -44.08 -33.44 -30.23
CA LEU A 13 -44.64 -32.10 -30.25
C LEU A 13 -45.26 -31.82 -28.87
N LEU A 14 -44.61 -30.98 -28.04
CA LEU A 14 -45.20 -30.48 -26.80
C LEU A 14 -45.45 -28.98 -26.96
N ILE A 15 -46.74 -28.64 -27.04
CA ILE A 15 -47.25 -27.28 -27.09
C ILE A 15 -46.98 -26.63 -25.74
N ILE A 16 -46.03 -25.69 -25.69
CA ILE A 16 -45.80 -24.85 -24.49
C ILE A 16 -46.57 -23.55 -24.69
N PHE A 17 -47.60 -23.36 -23.87
CA PHE A 17 -48.31 -22.10 -23.71
C PHE A 17 -47.31 -21.00 -23.28
N ALA A 18 -47.12 -20.00 -24.13
CA ALA A 18 -46.39 -18.79 -23.77
C ALA A 18 -47.24 -17.95 -22.81
N SER A 19 -47.04 -18.16 -21.50
CA SER A 19 -47.46 -17.19 -20.49
C SER A 19 -46.47 -16.02 -20.52
N VAL A 20 -46.89 -14.91 -21.13
CA VAL A 20 -46.16 -13.64 -21.04
C VAL A 20 -46.40 -13.06 -19.65
N CYS A 21 -45.58 -13.44 -18.68
CA CYS A 21 -45.43 -12.67 -17.46
C CYS A 21 -44.65 -11.40 -17.79
N MET A 22 -45.36 -10.29 -18.03
CA MET A 22 -44.78 -8.96 -17.91
C MET A 22 -44.41 -8.73 -16.44
N VAL A 23 -43.18 -9.10 -16.07
CA VAL A 23 -42.56 -8.58 -14.86
C VAL A 23 -42.18 -7.14 -15.17
N ALA A 24 -43.02 -6.20 -14.77
CA ALA A 24 -42.63 -4.81 -14.64
C ALA A 24 -41.55 -4.74 -13.55
N CYS A 25 -40.29 -4.83 -13.97
CA CYS A 25 -39.16 -4.53 -13.10
C CYS A 25 -39.19 -3.02 -12.85
N SER A 26 -39.85 -2.62 -11.77
CA SER A 26 -39.74 -1.25 -11.25
C SER A 26 -38.29 -1.08 -10.79
N THR A 27 -37.45 -0.52 -11.67
CA THR A 27 -36.15 -0.01 -11.27
C THR A 27 -36.41 1.24 -10.44
N ALA A 28 -36.48 1.07 -9.11
CA ALA A 28 -36.29 2.19 -8.22
C ALA A 28 -34.96 2.87 -8.62
N PRO A 29 -34.94 4.19 -8.84
CA PRO A 29 -33.71 4.86 -9.18
C PRO A 29 -32.75 4.62 -8.03
N LYS A 30 -31.63 3.93 -8.30
CA LYS A 30 -30.48 4.00 -7.41
C LYS A 30 -30.12 5.47 -7.39
N THR A 31 -30.31 6.11 -6.25
CA THR A 31 -29.72 7.41 -5.98
C THR A 31 -28.22 7.20 -6.03
N GLU A 32 -27.63 7.37 -7.21
CA GLU A 32 -26.21 7.67 -7.32
C GLU A 32 -26.04 8.99 -6.61
N THR A 33 -25.64 8.91 -5.34
CA THR A 33 -25.05 10.05 -4.66
C THR A 33 -23.79 10.35 -5.47
N GLN A 34 -23.90 11.26 -6.46
CA GLN A 34 -22.73 11.78 -7.13
C GLN A 34 -21.88 12.42 -6.05
N ASN A 35 -20.78 11.75 -5.71
CA ASN A 35 -19.81 12.26 -4.77
C ASN A 35 -19.24 13.52 -5.43
N THR A 36 -19.64 14.70 -4.95
CA THR A 36 -19.15 16.00 -5.43
C THR A 36 -17.69 16.26 -5.02
N ALA A 37 -17.00 15.23 -4.54
CA ALA A 37 -15.58 15.25 -4.28
C ALA A 37 -14.83 15.70 -5.55
N GLY A 38 -13.91 16.65 -5.39
CA GLY A 38 -13.03 17.06 -6.48
C GLY A 38 -12.24 15.85 -6.99
N THR A 39 -11.86 15.88 -8.26
CA THR A 39 -10.80 14.99 -8.76
C THR A 39 -9.47 15.44 -8.19
N TYR A 40 -8.66 14.50 -7.74
CA TYR A 40 -7.30 14.77 -7.27
C TYR A 40 -6.51 15.47 -8.38
N ASN A 41 -6.03 16.69 -8.10
CA ASN A 41 -5.26 17.48 -9.05
C ASN A 41 -4.07 18.10 -8.30
N ARG A 42 -2.87 17.71 -8.72
CA ARG A 42 -1.60 18.23 -8.21
C ARG A 42 -0.69 18.59 -9.38
N THR A 43 0.35 19.37 -9.09
CA THR A 43 1.46 19.51 -10.02
C THR A 43 2.09 18.13 -10.28
N GLU A 44 2.37 17.82 -11.55
CA GLU A 44 2.90 16.52 -11.93
C GLU A 44 4.24 16.24 -11.25
N ILE A 45 5.14 17.24 -11.25
CA ILE A 45 6.48 17.14 -10.68
C ILE A 45 6.52 17.89 -9.34
N ILE A 46 6.82 17.16 -8.27
CA ILE A 46 7.06 17.69 -6.93
C ILE A 46 8.52 17.47 -6.58
N THR A 47 9.25 18.53 -6.24
CA THR A 47 10.68 18.45 -5.88
C THR A 47 10.95 18.79 -4.42
N SER A 48 9.95 19.29 -3.70
CA SER A 48 10.06 19.65 -2.28
C SER A 48 9.62 18.49 -1.40
N SER A 49 10.51 17.99 -0.55
CA SER A 49 10.19 16.96 0.43
C SER A 49 9.12 17.41 1.43
N THR A 50 9.06 18.71 1.73
CA THR A 50 8.06 19.31 2.63
C THR A 50 6.68 19.29 1.99
N GLU A 51 6.61 19.63 0.69
CA GLU A 51 5.36 19.57 -0.06
C GLU A 51 4.88 18.12 -0.22
N ALA A 52 5.79 17.21 -0.58
CA ALA A 52 5.51 15.77 -0.65
C ALA A 52 4.95 15.23 0.67
N LYS A 53 5.55 15.60 1.81
CA LYS A 53 5.05 15.20 3.14
C LYS A 53 3.66 15.78 3.41
N GLN A 54 3.42 17.04 3.03
CA GLN A 54 2.12 17.67 3.22
C GLN A 54 1.02 16.98 2.41
N LEU A 55 1.31 16.53 1.18
CA LEU A 55 0.37 15.77 0.36
C LEU A 55 -0.05 14.45 1.03
N LEU A 56 0.89 13.74 1.67
CA LEU A 56 0.57 12.53 2.46
C LEU A 56 -0.30 12.86 3.68
N ILE A 57 0.02 13.94 4.41
CA ILE A 57 -0.76 14.39 5.58
C ILE A 57 -2.19 14.74 5.17
N ASP A 58 -2.35 15.56 4.14
CA ASP A 58 -3.66 16.01 3.66
C ASP A 58 -4.49 14.83 3.15
N GLY A 59 -3.82 13.90 2.48
CA GLY A 59 -4.39 12.63 2.03
C GLY A 59 -4.93 11.77 3.17
N ASN A 60 -4.11 11.51 4.18
CA ASN A 60 -4.54 10.73 5.34
C ASN A 60 -5.63 11.43 6.16
N LYS A 61 -5.61 12.76 6.20
CA LYS A 61 -6.71 13.53 6.79
C LYS A 61 -8.02 13.31 6.03
N ARG A 62 -8.01 13.30 4.70
CA ARG A 62 -9.22 12.99 3.90
C ARG A 62 -9.71 11.56 4.14
N PHE A 63 -8.78 10.61 4.25
CA PHE A 63 -9.10 9.21 4.59
C PHE A 63 -9.78 9.10 5.95
N THR A 64 -9.22 9.69 7.00
CA THR A 64 -9.80 9.64 8.37
C THR A 64 -11.13 10.39 8.49
N GLU A 65 -11.34 11.44 7.69
CA GLU A 65 -12.60 12.19 7.64
C GLU A 65 -13.65 11.58 6.69
N ASN A 66 -13.33 10.48 5.99
CA ASN A 66 -14.17 9.87 4.95
C ASN A 66 -14.59 10.86 3.84
N LYS A 67 -13.63 11.70 3.41
CA LYS A 67 -13.79 12.72 2.34
C LYS A 67 -12.78 12.49 1.22
N LEU A 68 -12.68 11.24 0.79
CA LEU A 68 -11.79 10.82 -0.29
C LEU A 68 -12.09 11.57 -1.59
N LEU A 69 -11.05 11.82 -2.36
CA LEU A 69 -11.18 12.40 -3.69
C LEU A 69 -11.59 11.31 -4.68
N ASN A 70 -12.07 11.72 -5.86
CA ASN A 70 -12.32 10.77 -6.92
C ASN A 70 -10.97 10.34 -7.54
N ASP A 71 -10.70 9.04 -7.55
CA ASP A 71 -9.51 8.47 -8.19
C ASP A 71 -9.52 8.77 -9.70
N ASP A 72 -8.45 9.39 -10.20
CA ASP A 72 -8.25 9.54 -11.64
C ASP A 72 -7.65 8.27 -12.24
N ILE A 73 -8.52 7.28 -12.46
CA ILE A 73 -8.21 6.05 -13.20
C ILE A 73 -8.65 6.15 -14.67
N SER A 74 -8.74 7.37 -15.21
CA SER A 74 -9.21 7.60 -16.58
C SER A 74 -8.23 7.07 -17.62
N ASP A 75 -8.76 6.76 -18.82
CA ASP A 75 -7.94 6.44 -20.00
C ASP A 75 -6.90 7.52 -20.29
N THR A 76 -7.23 8.79 -20.02
CA THR A 76 -6.33 9.92 -20.20
C THR A 76 -5.13 9.82 -19.25
N ARG A 77 -5.36 9.55 -17.97
CA ARG A 77 -4.29 9.37 -16.99
C ARG A 77 -3.42 8.17 -17.33
N LEU A 78 -4.03 7.03 -17.66
CA LEU A 78 -3.32 5.80 -18.04
C LEU A 78 -2.43 6.01 -19.27
N LYS A 79 -2.95 6.64 -20.33
CA LYS A 79 -2.17 6.95 -21.54
C LYS A 79 -1.05 7.95 -21.25
N GLY A 80 -1.31 8.94 -20.40
CA GLY A 80 -0.32 9.91 -19.96
C GLY A 80 0.87 9.22 -19.27
N LEU A 81 0.60 8.39 -18.26
CA LEU A 81 1.63 7.63 -17.54
C LEU A 81 2.39 6.66 -18.45
N SER A 82 1.70 6.00 -19.38
CA SER A 82 2.34 5.09 -20.34
C SER A 82 3.26 5.81 -21.33
N THR A 83 2.97 7.06 -21.68
CA THR A 83 3.70 7.80 -22.72
C THR A 83 4.81 8.66 -22.13
N ASN A 84 4.54 9.29 -20.99
CA ASN A 84 5.42 10.29 -20.40
C ASN A 84 6.23 9.75 -19.20
N GLY A 85 5.93 8.54 -18.74
CA GLY A 85 6.53 7.97 -17.54
C GLY A 85 5.81 8.40 -16.25
N GLN A 86 6.45 8.09 -15.12
CA GLN A 86 5.91 8.36 -13.78
C GLN A 86 6.80 9.35 -13.02
N HIS A 87 6.16 10.20 -12.20
CA HIS A 87 6.83 11.20 -11.35
C HIS A 87 6.27 11.14 -9.91
N PRO A 88 6.51 10.04 -9.18
CA PRO A 88 6.04 9.92 -7.80
C PRO A 88 6.70 10.98 -6.92
N PHE A 89 5.94 11.63 -6.03
CA PHE A 89 6.52 12.59 -5.08
C PHE A 89 7.11 11.91 -3.84
N ALA A 90 6.78 10.63 -3.60
CA ALA A 90 7.28 9.88 -2.47
C ALA A 90 7.51 8.41 -2.83
N VAL A 91 8.56 7.83 -2.24
CA VAL A 91 8.75 6.40 -2.07
C VAL A 91 8.14 5.99 -0.74
N ILE A 92 7.24 5.02 -0.73
CA ILE A 92 6.63 4.47 0.48
C ILE A 92 7.09 3.03 0.68
N VAL A 93 7.89 2.78 1.71
CA VAL A 93 8.23 1.43 2.17
C VAL A 93 7.23 1.03 3.24
N SER A 94 6.39 0.03 2.98
CA SER A 94 5.32 -0.36 3.89
C SER A 94 5.17 -1.87 4.05
N CYS A 95 4.36 -2.28 5.02
CA CYS A 95 4.07 -3.67 5.27
C CYS A 95 3.18 -4.26 4.15
N SER A 96 3.35 -5.55 3.84
CA SER A 96 2.42 -6.32 2.99
C SER A 96 1.06 -6.58 3.64
N ASP A 97 0.84 -6.15 4.89
CA ASP A 97 -0.45 -6.29 5.57
C ASP A 97 -1.58 -5.70 4.70
N SER A 98 -2.59 -6.52 4.41
CA SER A 98 -3.67 -6.17 3.48
C SER A 98 -4.56 -5.03 3.99
N ARG A 99 -4.45 -4.66 5.27
CA ARG A 99 -5.15 -3.54 5.88
C ARG A 99 -4.38 -2.22 5.75
N VAL A 100 -3.18 -2.25 5.17
CA VAL A 100 -2.30 -1.10 5.00
C VAL A 100 -2.01 -0.81 3.51
N PRO A 101 -3.03 -0.47 2.69
CA PRO A 101 -2.83 0.00 1.32
C PRO A 101 -2.42 1.49 1.29
N PRO A 102 -1.15 1.84 0.97
CA PRO A 102 -0.68 3.22 1.06
C PRO A 102 -1.43 4.20 0.16
N GLU A 103 -1.80 3.79 -1.05
CA GLU A 103 -2.55 4.61 -2.01
C GLU A 103 -3.90 5.04 -1.43
N VAL A 104 -4.60 4.14 -0.74
CA VAL A 104 -5.90 4.42 -0.13
C VAL A 104 -5.75 5.23 1.17
N ILE A 105 -4.81 4.84 2.04
CA ILE A 105 -4.58 5.51 3.34
C ILE A 105 -4.15 6.96 3.15
N PHE A 106 -3.43 7.25 2.07
CA PHE A 106 -3.01 8.60 1.72
C PHE A 106 -3.88 9.23 0.64
N ASP A 107 -4.97 8.61 0.17
CA ASP A 107 -5.85 9.17 -0.87
C ASP A 107 -5.05 9.70 -2.08
N GLN A 108 -4.23 8.82 -2.66
CA GLN A 108 -3.34 9.09 -3.79
C GLN A 108 -3.71 8.21 -5.00
N GLY A 109 -3.49 8.74 -6.20
CA GLY A 109 -3.83 8.08 -7.45
C GLY A 109 -2.63 7.44 -8.17
N LEU A 110 -2.87 7.10 -9.44
CA LEU A 110 -1.89 6.41 -10.27
C LEU A 110 -0.66 7.29 -10.54
N GLY A 111 0.52 6.74 -10.26
CA GLY A 111 1.81 7.41 -10.48
C GLY A 111 2.19 8.43 -9.41
N ASP A 112 1.36 8.62 -8.38
CA ASP A 112 1.58 9.66 -7.38
C ASP A 112 2.66 9.30 -6.35
N ILE A 113 2.69 8.04 -5.94
CA ILE A 113 3.63 7.48 -4.98
C ILE A 113 4.22 6.17 -5.52
N PHE A 114 5.46 5.88 -5.15
CA PHE A 114 6.18 4.66 -5.52
C PHE A 114 6.19 3.71 -4.31
N VAL A 115 5.39 2.64 -4.39
CA VAL A 115 5.11 1.78 -3.24
C VAL A 115 5.94 0.50 -3.28
N ILE A 116 6.64 0.22 -2.19
CA ILE A 116 7.42 -0.99 -1.96
C ILE A 116 6.85 -1.67 -0.73
N ARG A 117 6.44 -2.94 -0.85
CA ARG A 117 5.77 -3.66 0.23
C ARG A 117 6.38 -5.03 0.47
N ASP A 118 6.79 -5.27 1.71
CA ASP A 118 7.17 -6.59 2.22
C ASP A 118 6.61 -6.82 3.63
N ALA A 119 6.62 -8.06 4.12
CA ALA A 119 6.10 -8.34 5.44
C ALA A 119 7.00 -7.72 6.52
N GLY A 120 6.45 -6.78 7.28
CA GLY A 120 7.16 -6.09 8.35
C GLY A 120 8.02 -4.91 7.90
N ASN A 121 7.87 -4.41 6.66
CA ASN A 121 8.57 -3.23 6.14
C ASN A 121 10.09 -3.29 6.40
N VAL A 122 10.68 -4.46 6.18
CA VAL A 122 12.10 -4.74 6.46
C VAL A 122 12.96 -4.31 5.28
N ILE A 123 14.24 -4.03 5.54
CA ILE A 123 15.16 -3.63 4.48
C ILE A 123 16.13 -4.78 4.19
N ASP A 124 15.99 -5.32 2.99
CA ASP A 124 16.93 -6.23 2.34
C ASP A 124 17.52 -5.57 1.08
N PRO A 125 18.48 -6.20 0.39
CA PRO A 125 19.07 -5.61 -0.81
C PRO A 125 18.08 -5.33 -1.96
N VAL A 126 17.01 -6.11 -2.09
CA VAL A 126 16.03 -5.94 -3.19
C VAL A 126 15.08 -4.79 -2.88
N VAL A 127 14.62 -4.68 -1.64
CA VAL A 127 13.84 -3.54 -1.14
C VAL A 127 14.68 -2.27 -1.22
N LEU A 128 15.94 -2.30 -0.79
CA LEU A 128 16.84 -1.14 -0.85
C LEU A 128 17.08 -0.68 -2.29
N GLY A 129 17.33 -1.61 -3.23
CA GLY A 129 17.47 -1.26 -4.64
C GLY A 129 16.22 -0.60 -5.23
N SER A 130 15.03 -0.99 -4.75
CA SER A 130 13.77 -0.34 -5.14
C SER A 130 13.65 1.07 -4.55
N VAL A 131 14.11 1.28 -3.32
CA VAL A 131 14.17 2.62 -2.69
C VAL A 131 15.13 3.53 -3.46
N GLU A 132 16.33 3.04 -3.78
CA GLU A 132 17.32 3.75 -4.59
C GLU A 132 16.76 4.11 -5.96
N TYR A 133 16.05 3.20 -6.63
CA TYR A 133 15.39 3.49 -7.90
C TYR A 133 14.36 4.63 -7.77
N GLY A 134 13.49 4.56 -6.77
CA GLY A 134 12.48 5.61 -6.57
C GLY A 134 13.08 6.99 -6.23
N ALA A 135 14.15 7.02 -5.44
CA ALA A 135 14.79 8.27 -5.04
C ALA A 135 15.73 8.83 -6.12
N GLU A 136 16.61 8.01 -6.68
CA GLU A 136 17.65 8.43 -7.62
C GLU A 136 17.14 8.49 -9.05
N HIS A 137 16.43 7.46 -9.53
CA HIS A 137 15.99 7.40 -10.93
C HIS A 137 14.68 8.16 -11.17
N LEU A 138 13.70 8.04 -10.25
CA LEU A 138 12.42 8.72 -10.36
C LEU A 138 12.40 10.10 -9.68
N HIS A 139 13.48 10.47 -8.98
CA HIS A 139 13.67 11.75 -8.31
C HIS A 139 12.59 12.09 -7.27
N ALA A 140 12.01 11.08 -6.61
CA ALA A 140 11.05 11.31 -5.55
C ALA A 140 11.74 12.02 -4.36
N PRO A 141 11.30 13.23 -3.96
CA PRO A 141 11.97 14.01 -2.92
C PRO A 141 11.72 13.51 -1.49
N LEU A 142 10.88 12.50 -1.31
CA LEU A 142 10.53 11.95 -0.01
C LEU A 142 10.62 10.42 -0.01
N ILE A 143 11.20 9.85 1.05
CA ILE A 143 11.09 8.44 1.39
C ILE A 143 10.35 8.36 2.72
N ALA A 144 9.26 7.61 2.79
CA ALA A 144 8.53 7.35 4.02
C ALA A 144 8.54 5.85 4.35
N VAL A 145 9.01 5.50 5.54
CA VAL A 145 8.91 4.14 6.08
C VAL A 145 7.63 4.06 6.91
N LEU A 146 6.61 3.40 6.36
CA LEU A 146 5.28 3.25 6.94
C LEU A 146 5.12 1.89 7.64
N GLY A 147 5.36 1.87 8.94
CA GLY A 147 4.94 0.77 9.81
C GLY A 147 3.47 0.90 10.23
N HIS A 148 3.00 -0.04 11.05
CA HIS A 148 1.62 -0.02 11.55
C HIS A 148 1.46 -0.77 12.87
N GLU A 149 0.41 -0.45 13.61
CA GLU A 149 0.01 -1.21 14.81
C GLU A 149 -0.48 -2.62 14.44
N GLY A 150 -0.37 -3.57 15.38
CA GLY A 150 -0.86 -4.93 15.16
C GLY A 150 -0.20 -5.69 14.00
N CYS A 151 1.07 -5.38 13.69
CA CYS A 151 1.83 -6.03 12.62
C CYS A 151 2.09 -7.52 12.92
N GLY A 152 1.69 -8.39 11.98
CA GLY A 152 1.86 -9.84 12.11
C GLY A 152 3.32 -10.29 12.17
N ALA A 153 4.20 -9.65 11.41
CA ALA A 153 5.64 -9.97 11.41
C ALA A 153 6.32 -9.55 12.73
N VAL A 154 5.95 -8.39 13.26
CA VAL A 154 6.36 -7.94 14.60
C VAL A 154 5.85 -8.90 15.66
N LYS A 155 4.57 -9.28 15.59
CA LYS A 155 3.96 -10.23 16.52
C LYS A 155 4.69 -11.58 16.51
N ALA A 156 4.92 -12.17 15.34
CA ALA A 156 5.65 -13.42 15.20
C ALA A 156 7.08 -13.33 15.79
N THR A 157 7.74 -12.19 15.62
CA THR A 157 9.08 -11.96 16.19
C THR A 157 9.06 -11.85 17.72
N VAL A 158 8.06 -11.16 18.28
CA VAL A 158 7.91 -10.97 19.73
C VAL A 158 7.49 -12.25 20.44
N ASP A 159 6.50 -12.97 19.88
CA ASP A 159 6.01 -14.23 20.42
C ASP A 159 7.05 -15.36 20.31
N GLY A 160 7.88 -15.30 19.26
CA GLY A 160 8.76 -16.39 18.89
C GLY A 160 8.00 -17.61 18.35
N GLY A 161 8.71 -18.74 18.26
CA GLY A 161 8.18 -19.99 17.71
C GLY A 161 8.79 -20.38 16.37
N GLU A 162 8.19 -21.37 15.72
CA GLU A 162 8.67 -21.88 14.44
C GLU A 162 8.39 -20.89 13.30
N THR A 163 9.41 -20.61 12.50
CA THR A 163 9.35 -19.68 11.37
C THR A 163 9.82 -20.42 10.11
N PRO A 164 8.92 -21.15 9.44
CA PRO A 164 9.31 -22.04 8.35
C PRO A 164 9.74 -21.27 7.09
N GLY A 165 10.71 -21.82 6.37
CA GLY A 165 11.17 -21.30 5.09
C GLY A 165 11.62 -19.83 5.17
N SER A 166 11.25 -19.03 4.18
CA SER A 166 11.66 -17.63 4.08
C SER A 166 11.04 -16.70 5.13
N ILE A 167 10.07 -17.17 5.93
CA ILE A 167 9.49 -16.38 7.03
C ILE A 167 10.57 -16.07 8.07
N GLY A 168 11.52 -16.99 8.29
CA GLY A 168 12.64 -16.79 9.20
C GLY A 168 13.47 -15.56 8.86
N ALA A 169 13.67 -15.24 7.58
CA ALA A 169 14.43 -14.08 7.15
C ALA A 169 13.79 -12.75 7.60
N ILE A 170 12.47 -12.68 7.62
CA ILE A 170 11.72 -11.51 8.12
C ILE A 170 11.93 -11.37 9.63
N VAL A 171 11.76 -12.47 10.36
CA VAL A 171 11.90 -12.47 11.83
C VAL A 171 13.33 -12.12 12.24
N GLU A 172 14.34 -12.63 11.54
CA GLU A 172 15.75 -12.29 11.76
C GLU A 172 16.03 -10.80 11.57
N LYS A 173 15.36 -10.15 10.61
CA LYS A 173 15.49 -8.71 10.35
C LYS A 173 14.82 -7.86 11.44
N ILE A 174 13.69 -8.29 11.99
CA ILE A 174 12.95 -7.54 13.03
C ILE A 174 13.52 -7.80 14.43
N LYS A 175 14.16 -8.95 14.67
CA LYS A 175 14.66 -9.37 15.98
C LYS A 175 15.51 -8.31 16.69
N PRO A 176 16.46 -7.59 16.04
CA PRO A 176 17.22 -6.52 16.70
C PRO A 176 16.34 -5.39 17.25
N SER A 177 15.28 -5.01 16.53
CA SER A 177 14.32 -4.00 16.97
C SER A 177 13.51 -4.48 18.17
N MET A 178 13.15 -5.76 18.20
CA MET A 178 12.48 -6.38 19.34
C MET A 178 13.37 -6.43 20.58
N GLU A 179 14.65 -6.79 20.44
CA GLU A 179 15.59 -6.80 21.57
C GLU A 179 15.83 -5.39 22.13
N LYS A 180 15.92 -4.38 21.26
CA LYS A 180 16.00 -2.96 21.65
C LYS A 180 14.72 -2.45 22.32
N ALA A 181 13.56 -2.97 21.91
CA ALA A 181 12.30 -2.69 22.58
C ALA A 181 12.26 -3.31 23.99
N LYS A 182 12.67 -4.58 24.13
CA LYS A 182 12.79 -5.27 25.43
C LYS A 182 13.74 -4.57 26.39
N SER A 183 14.88 -4.05 25.89
CA SER A 183 15.90 -3.43 26.74
C SER A 183 15.44 -2.15 27.44
N THR A 184 14.30 -1.56 27.04
CA THR A 184 13.69 -0.42 27.76
C THR A 184 12.66 -0.84 28.80
N GLY A 185 12.54 -2.14 29.09
CA GLY A 185 11.56 -2.68 30.03
C GLY A 185 10.14 -2.79 29.47
N ALA A 186 9.95 -2.66 28.15
CA ALA A 186 8.64 -2.82 27.53
C ALA A 186 8.20 -4.30 27.57
N THR A 187 6.94 -4.54 27.95
CA THR A 187 6.35 -5.88 28.08
C THR A 187 4.96 -5.92 27.47
N SER A 188 4.46 -7.13 27.18
CA SER A 188 3.10 -7.36 26.68
C SER A 188 2.77 -6.47 25.47
N THR A 189 1.59 -5.82 25.44
CA THR A 189 1.16 -4.93 24.34
C THR A 189 2.20 -3.84 24.01
N ALA A 190 2.82 -3.23 25.03
CA ALA A 190 3.81 -2.18 24.83
C ALA A 190 5.07 -2.70 24.11
N LEU A 191 5.40 -3.98 24.26
CA LEU A 191 6.54 -4.57 23.56
C LEU A 191 6.29 -4.65 22.05
N TYR A 192 5.08 -5.01 21.60
CA TYR A 192 4.76 -5.04 20.17
C TYR A 192 4.83 -3.64 19.56
N GLU A 193 4.17 -2.67 20.20
CA GLU A 193 4.13 -1.29 19.70
C GLU A 193 5.54 -0.70 19.60
N LYS A 194 6.33 -0.89 20.66
CA LYS A 194 7.71 -0.39 20.68
C LYS A 194 8.62 -1.15 19.72
N THR A 195 8.37 -2.45 19.49
CA THR A 195 9.10 -3.21 18.46
C THR A 195 8.79 -2.67 17.07
N ALA A 196 7.53 -2.33 16.78
CA ALA A 196 7.17 -1.71 15.50
C ALA A 196 7.87 -0.35 15.33
N ASP A 197 7.90 0.49 16.36
CA ASP A 197 8.58 1.79 16.32
C ASP A 197 10.10 1.64 16.10
N GLU A 198 10.74 0.71 16.82
CA GLU A 198 12.17 0.42 16.62
C GLU A 198 12.45 -0.24 15.27
N ASN A 199 11.47 -0.92 14.67
CA ASN A 199 11.61 -1.51 13.34
C ASN A 199 11.55 -0.42 12.24
N ILE A 200 10.66 0.57 12.37
CA ILE A 200 10.65 1.75 11.50
C ILE A 200 12.01 2.46 11.55
N LYS A 201 12.54 2.71 12.76
CA LYS A 201 13.87 3.34 12.94
C LYS A 201 14.99 2.49 12.34
N ALA A 202 14.94 1.17 12.50
CA ALA A 202 15.95 0.27 11.95
C ALA A 202 15.92 0.25 10.41
N ALA A 203 14.74 0.31 9.80
CA ALA A 203 14.57 0.42 8.36
C ALA A 203 15.11 1.75 7.82
N ILE A 204 14.80 2.88 8.47
CA ILE A 204 15.39 4.19 8.12
C ILE A 204 16.92 4.12 8.18
N ALA A 205 17.47 3.64 9.30
CA ALA A 205 18.92 3.52 9.48
C ALA A 205 19.58 2.53 8.50
N ALA A 206 18.82 1.59 7.92
CA ALA A 206 19.32 0.70 6.87
C ALA A 206 19.35 1.41 5.51
N ILE A 207 18.32 2.22 5.20
CA ILE A 207 18.26 3.04 3.98
C ILE A 207 19.38 4.09 3.97
N GLU A 208 19.61 4.78 5.10
CA GLU A 208 20.66 5.80 5.25
C GLU A 208 22.09 5.27 5.06
N LYS A 209 22.30 3.95 5.12
CA LYS A 209 23.60 3.33 4.86
C LYS A 209 23.91 3.18 3.37
N SER A 210 22.93 3.34 2.48
CA SER A 210 23.17 3.37 1.05
C SER A 210 24.00 4.60 0.68
N HIS A 211 25.03 4.40 -0.15
CA HIS A 211 25.85 5.49 -0.65
C HIS A 211 25.02 6.45 -1.54
N ILE A 212 24.15 5.92 -2.39
CA ILE A 212 23.26 6.70 -3.26
C ILE A 212 22.34 7.57 -2.42
N ILE A 213 21.65 6.97 -1.44
CA ILE A 213 20.71 7.72 -0.61
C ILE A 213 21.44 8.76 0.24
N LYS A 214 22.63 8.43 0.75
CA LYS A 214 23.45 9.38 1.50
C LYS A 214 23.84 10.60 0.67
N GLU A 215 24.26 10.40 -0.58
CA GLU A 215 24.57 11.51 -1.50
C GLU A 215 23.34 12.41 -1.72
N LEU A 216 22.16 11.82 -1.95
CA LEU A 216 20.91 12.57 -2.11
C LEU A 216 20.50 13.35 -0.84
N LEU A 217 20.75 12.79 0.34
CA LEU A 217 20.51 13.45 1.62
C LEU A 217 21.46 14.65 1.81
N ASP A 218 22.76 14.45 1.54
CA ASP A 218 23.79 15.49 1.65
C ASP A 218 23.50 16.67 0.70
N GLU A 219 22.98 16.36 -0.50
CA GLU A 219 22.53 17.34 -1.49
C GLU A 219 21.14 17.94 -1.20
N LYS A 220 20.45 17.47 -0.16
CA LYS A 220 19.09 17.88 0.22
C LYS A 220 18.05 17.66 -0.88
N LYS A 221 18.28 16.67 -1.75
CA LYS A 221 17.35 16.25 -2.80
C LYS A 221 16.25 15.32 -2.29
N VAL A 222 16.53 14.58 -1.21
CA VAL A 222 15.58 13.67 -0.58
C VAL A 222 15.53 13.89 0.93
N LYS A 223 14.38 13.62 1.55
CA LYS A 223 14.23 13.46 3.01
C LYS A 223 13.71 12.05 3.30
N ILE A 224 14.17 11.43 4.39
CA ILE A 224 13.57 10.20 4.92
C ILE A 224 12.75 10.55 6.15
N ILE A 225 11.55 9.98 6.27
CA ILE A 225 10.69 10.09 7.46
C ILE A 225 10.16 8.72 7.88
N GLY A 226 9.88 8.58 9.17
CA GLY A 226 9.12 7.45 9.70
C GLY A 226 7.63 7.77 9.74
N ALA A 227 6.78 6.77 9.59
CA ALA A 227 5.35 6.90 9.73
C ALA A 227 4.77 5.63 10.35
N LYS A 228 3.72 5.78 11.16
CA LYS A 228 3.02 4.66 11.77
C LYS A 228 1.51 4.81 11.56
N TYR A 229 0.92 3.82 10.92
CA TYR A 229 -0.51 3.72 10.70
C TYR A 229 -1.20 3.05 11.89
N HIS A 230 -2.24 3.71 12.40
CA HIS A 230 -3.16 3.19 13.41
C HIS A 230 -4.37 2.58 12.72
N LEU A 231 -4.50 1.25 12.80
CA LEU A 231 -5.56 0.46 12.18
C LEU A 231 -6.95 0.83 12.70
N GLU A 232 -7.08 1.16 13.98
CA GLU A 232 -8.37 1.49 14.58
C GLU A 232 -8.92 2.83 14.08
N THR A 233 -8.07 3.85 13.99
CA THR A 233 -8.50 5.22 13.67
C THR A 233 -8.31 5.58 12.20
N GLY A 234 -7.45 4.87 11.49
CA GLY A 234 -7.00 5.23 10.14
C GLY A 234 -5.94 6.34 10.12
N GLU A 235 -5.49 6.82 11.28
CA GLU A 235 -4.53 7.92 11.37
C GLU A 235 -3.09 7.43 11.09
N VAL A 236 -2.32 8.25 10.39
CA VAL A 236 -0.87 8.09 10.24
C VAL A 236 -0.15 9.14 11.06
N VAL A 237 0.62 8.68 12.04
CA VAL A 237 1.52 9.54 12.83
C VAL A 237 2.89 9.54 12.19
N PHE A 238 3.37 10.72 11.81
CA PHE A 238 4.69 10.90 11.19
C PHE A 238 5.76 11.22 12.25
N SER A 239 6.97 10.70 12.06
CA SER A 239 8.15 10.95 12.88
C SER A 239 9.32 11.40 12.00
N GLU A 240 10.10 12.35 12.51
CA GLU A 240 11.32 12.87 11.87
C GLU A 240 12.58 12.35 12.57
#